data_AF-A0A9X2FLD4-F1
#
_entry.id   AF-A0A9X2FLD4-F1
#
_cell.length_a   1.000
_cell.length_b   1.000
_cell.length_c   1.000
_cell.angle_alpha   90.00
_cell.angle_beta   90.00
_cell.angle_gamma   90.00
#
_symmetry.space_group_name_H-M   'P 1'
#
loop_
_entity.id
_entity.type
_entity.pdbx_description
1 polymer ?
#
loop_
_entity_poly.entity_id
_entity_poly.type
_entity_poly.pdbx_seq_one_letter_code
_entity_poly.pdbx_strand_id
1 'polypeptide(L)'
;MSKKHFDQNSTKRYKYLVIISIIIGLVIIITISSFFISRGHNSNLSSINTSKTKKVKGSKRVSSNSDTSSSYSSNATKNDQASASSPSETTSSVDNIDIVKKFLADGFSIGPILYNGEPVGQAMNENKAPQNTAHDNSKLGYILNDSEVRVMSMQSAYSQYYSITNTTITIGDITFNYSINNNFPIFSTTTETYSDNSTLTWQLSAASNAKEYVDAAQTQN
;
A
#
# COMPACT_ATOMS: atom_id res chain seq x y z
N MET A 1 53.17 22.73 24.75
CA MET A 1 52.15 21.84 24.14
C MET A 1 51.26 21.28 25.24
N SER A 2 49.95 21.13 25.03
CA SER A 2 49.06 20.43 25.96
C SER A 2 48.04 19.60 25.15
N LYS A 3 47.84 18.33 25.52
CA LYS A 3 46.89 17.44 24.86
C LYS A 3 45.51 17.60 25.49
N LYS A 4 44.52 18.02 24.71
CA LYS A 4 43.11 17.95 25.13
C LYS A 4 42.71 16.48 25.25
N HIS A 5 42.35 16.04 26.46
CA HIS A 5 41.63 14.78 26.62
C HIS A 5 40.22 14.92 26.03
N PHE A 6 39.81 13.98 25.18
CA PHE A 6 38.48 13.93 24.61
C PHE A 6 37.61 12.98 25.46
N ASP A 7 36.46 13.47 25.94
CA ASP A 7 35.66 12.74 26.93
C ASP A 7 34.87 11.58 26.30
N GLN A 8 35.16 10.36 26.73
CA GLN A 8 34.51 9.13 26.26
C GLN A 8 33.04 8.99 26.70
N ASN A 9 32.54 9.85 27.61
CA ASN A 9 31.19 9.74 28.15
C ASN A 9 30.10 10.18 27.14
N SER A 10 30.46 10.99 26.13
CA SER A 10 29.55 11.47 25.09
C SER A 10 28.94 10.33 24.25
N THR A 11 29.76 9.41 23.75
CA THR A 11 29.34 8.38 22.79
C THR A 11 28.36 7.36 23.38
N LYS A 12 28.41 7.13 24.70
CA LYS A 12 27.48 6.24 25.41
C LYS A 12 26.06 6.84 25.45
N ARG A 13 25.93 8.15 25.63
CA ARG A 13 24.63 8.84 25.66
C ARG A 13 23.93 8.79 24.31
N TYR A 14 24.67 9.02 23.22
CA TYR A 14 24.11 8.95 21.86
C TYR A 14 23.56 7.55 21.53
N LYS A 15 24.31 6.48 21.83
CA LYS A 15 23.84 5.10 21.63
C LYS A 15 22.57 4.79 22.43
N TYR A 16 22.45 5.29 23.65
CA TYR A 16 21.27 5.06 24.49
C TYR A 16 20.02 5.77 23.94
N LEU A 17 20.17 6.99 23.40
CA LEU A 17 19.08 7.73 22.76
C LEU A 17 18.55 7.01 21.50
N VAL A 18 19.44 6.53 20.64
CA VAL A 18 19.07 5.78 19.42
C VAL A 18 18.26 4.51 19.75
N ILE A 19 18.67 3.76 20.78
CA ILE A 19 17.96 2.56 21.25
C ILE A 19 16.56 2.92 21.77
N ILE A 20 16.43 4.02 22.54
CA ILE A 20 15.13 4.49 23.05
C ILE A 20 14.18 4.86 21.90
N SER A 21 14.64 5.58 20.87
CA SER A 21 13.77 5.93 19.73
C SER A 21 13.27 4.71 18.95
N ILE A 22 14.10 3.66 18.79
CA ILE A 22 13.69 2.41 18.13
C ILE A 22 12.61 1.69 18.95
N ILE A 23 12.77 1.62 20.28
CA ILE A 23 11.79 0.99 21.18
C ILE A 23 10.45 1.75 21.15
N ILE A 24 10.47 3.09 21.18
CA ILE A 24 9.26 3.91 21.11
C ILE A 24 8.52 3.69 19.78
N GLY A 25 9.24 3.65 18.65
CA GLY A 25 8.64 3.37 17.34
C GLY A 25 7.92 2.02 17.29
N LEU A 26 8.55 0.96 17.81
CA LEU A 26 7.95 -0.38 17.86
C LEU A 26 6.70 -0.45 18.74
N VAL A 27 6.69 0.24 19.89
CA VAL A 27 5.51 0.30 20.78
C VAL A 27 4.33 1.01 20.10
N ILE A 28 4.57 2.12 19.40
CA ILE A 28 3.51 2.85 18.67
C ILE A 28 2.85 1.95 17.63
N ILE A 29 3.64 1.25 16.80
CA ILE A 29 3.13 0.33 15.77
C ILE A 29 2.17 -0.71 16.35
N ILE A 30 2.56 -1.38 17.45
CA ILE A 30 1.75 -2.43 18.11
C ILE A 30 0.40 -1.88 18.62
N THR A 31 0.37 -0.66 19.15
CA THR A 31 -0.88 -0.06 19.65
C THR A 31 -1.87 0.26 18.53
N ILE A 32 -1.39 0.70 17.36
CA ILE A 32 -2.23 0.98 16.20
C ILE A 32 -2.80 -0.31 15.61
N SER A 33 -1.98 -1.35 15.44
CA SER A 33 -2.44 -2.67 14.97
C SER A 33 -3.56 -3.25 15.86
N SER A 34 -3.45 -3.08 17.18
CA SER A 34 -4.45 -3.59 18.12
C SER A 34 -5.78 -2.83 18.05
N PHE A 35 -5.77 -1.52 17.79
CA PHE A 35 -6.98 -0.71 17.76
C PHE A 35 -7.90 -1.01 16.55
N PHE A 36 -7.31 -1.34 15.39
CA PHE A 36 -8.10 -1.63 14.18
C PHE A 36 -8.74 -3.03 14.19
N ILE A 37 -8.18 -4.01 14.90
CA ILE A 37 -8.73 -5.39 14.95
C ILE A 37 -10.03 -5.45 15.79
N SER A 38 -10.16 -4.63 16.84
CA SER A 38 -11.31 -4.65 17.77
C SER A 38 -12.62 -4.01 17.26
N ARG A 39 -12.74 -3.71 15.97
CA ARG A 39 -13.99 -3.17 15.36
C ARG A 39 -14.53 -3.98 14.17
N GLY A 40 -13.96 -5.15 13.87
CA GLY A 40 -14.19 -5.89 12.63
C GLY A 40 -14.88 -7.27 12.70
N HIS A 41 -15.48 -7.69 13.83
CA HIS A 41 -16.15 -9.00 13.92
C HIS A 41 -17.65 -8.90 14.29
N ASN A 42 -18.48 -8.91 13.26
CA ASN A 42 -19.92 -9.20 13.33
C ASN A 42 -20.33 -10.07 12.13
N SER A 43 -20.01 -11.36 12.20
CA SER A 43 -20.39 -12.37 11.18
C SER A 43 -20.86 -13.64 11.88
N ASN A 44 -22.06 -14.11 11.55
CA ASN A 44 -22.77 -15.20 12.24
C ASN A 44 -21.92 -16.45 12.55
N LEU A 45 -21.89 -16.83 13.83
CA LEU A 45 -21.41 -18.14 14.28
C LEU A 45 -22.46 -19.22 13.94
N SER A 46 -22.41 -19.73 12.71
CA SER A 46 -23.20 -20.91 12.32
C SER A 46 -22.66 -22.16 13.02
N SER A 47 -23.48 -22.81 13.84
CA SER A 47 -23.03 -23.89 14.73
C SER A 47 -22.80 -25.21 13.97
N ILE A 48 -21.54 -25.67 13.94
CA ILE A 48 -21.18 -27.01 13.46
C ILE A 48 -21.51 -28.05 14.55
N ASN A 49 -22.76 -28.50 14.56
CA ASN A 49 -23.20 -29.58 15.44
C ASN A 49 -22.48 -30.89 15.09
N THR A 50 -21.77 -31.48 16.06
CA THR A 50 -21.01 -32.71 15.88
C THR A 50 -21.80 -33.92 16.38
N SER A 51 -22.23 -34.80 15.50
CA SER A 51 -22.86 -36.08 15.87
C SER A 51 -22.45 -37.24 14.95
N LYS A 52 -21.99 -38.34 15.56
CA LYS A 52 -21.55 -39.57 14.87
C LYS A 52 -22.76 -40.48 14.61
N THR A 53 -22.86 -41.12 13.43
CA THR A 53 -22.72 -42.59 13.26
C THR A 53 -23.28 -43.18 11.93
N LYS A 54 -22.49 -44.09 11.32
CA LYS A 54 -22.84 -45.35 10.62
C LYS A 54 -24.04 -45.48 9.64
N LYS A 55 -23.68 -46.04 8.46
CA LYS A 55 -24.30 -47.18 7.68
C LYS A 55 -25.18 -46.91 6.41
N VAL A 56 -24.66 -47.48 5.29
CA VAL A 56 -25.29 -48.45 4.35
C VAL A 56 -25.95 -48.02 3.00
N LYS A 57 -25.32 -48.52 1.90
CA LYS A 57 -25.79 -49.00 0.57
C LYS A 57 -26.80 -48.20 -0.32
N GLY A 58 -26.44 -48.13 -1.62
CA GLY A 58 -27.33 -47.90 -2.78
C GLY A 58 -26.81 -46.76 -3.69
N SER A 59 -26.42 -46.85 -4.97
CA SER A 59 -26.51 -47.82 -6.10
C SER A 59 -27.59 -47.50 -7.15
N LYS A 60 -27.16 -47.27 -8.43
CA LYS A 60 -27.96 -46.95 -9.65
C LYS A 60 -28.63 -45.55 -9.63
N ARG A 61 -28.97 -44.87 -10.75
CA ARG A 61 -28.71 -44.94 -12.23
C ARG A 61 -28.87 -43.48 -12.76
N VAL A 62 -28.06 -42.94 -13.67
CA VAL A 62 -28.10 -43.04 -15.17
C VAL A 62 -29.40 -42.53 -15.84
N SER A 63 -29.32 -41.31 -16.38
CA SER A 63 -29.95 -40.69 -17.58
C SER A 63 -31.42 -40.93 -17.99
N SER A 64 -32.09 -39.84 -18.39
CA SER A 64 -33.09 -39.82 -19.47
C SER A 64 -33.23 -38.42 -20.11
N ASN A 65 -33.06 -38.30 -21.43
CA ASN A 65 -33.49 -37.14 -22.23
C ASN A 65 -35.02 -37.17 -22.43
N SER A 66 -35.60 -36.02 -22.80
CA SER A 66 -36.75 -35.96 -23.71
C SER A 66 -36.82 -34.61 -24.43
N ASP A 67 -36.57 -34.62 -25.73
CA ASP A 67 -36.91 -33.53 -26.68
C ASP A 67 -38.46 -33.41 -26.78
N THR A 68 -39.06 -32.37 -27.36
CA THR A 68 -39.19 -32.17 -28.83
C THR A 68 -39.87 -30.81 -29.13
N SER A 69 -39.58 -30.23 -30.30
CA SER A 69 -40.24 -29.06 -30.93
C SER A 69 -41.71 -29.34 -31.36
N SER A 70 -42.57 -28.43 -31.85
CA SER A 70 -42.60 -26.98 -32.16
C SER A 70 -44.09 -26.51 -32.14
N SER A 71 -44.70 -25.51 -32.84
CA SER A 71 -44.36 -24.49 -33.87
C SER A 71 -45.57 -23.54 -34.08
N TYR A 72 -45.35 -22.35 -34.68
CA TYR A 72 -46.36 -21.33 -35.11
C TYR A 72 -47.15 -20.61 -33.98
N SER A 73 -47.65 -19.38 -34.16
CA SER A 73 -47.73 -18.52 -35.37
C SER A 73 -47.31 -17.05 -35.11
N SER A 74 -47.42 -16.19 -36.13
CA SER A 74 -46.88 -14.83 -36.21
C SER A 74 -47.81 -13.71 -35.73
N ASN A 75 -47.24 -12.59 -35.28
CA ASN A 75 -47.73 -11.26 -35.64
C ASN A 75 -46.62 -10.21 -35.62
N ALA A 76 -46.81 -9.10 -36.36
CA ALA A 76 -45.78 -8.07 -36.60
C ALA A 76 -45.95 -6.84 -35.69
N THR A 77 -44.91 -5.98 -35.60
CA THR A 77 -44.95 -4.54 -36.02
C THR A 77 -43.82 -3.69 -35.41
N LYS A 78 -43.17 -2.87 -36.27
CA LYS A 78 -42.32 -1.68 -36.01
C LYS A 78 -40.94 -1.82 -35.34
N ASN A 79 -40.05 -0.94 -35.82
CA ASN A 79 -38.77 -0.56 -35.24
C ASN A 79 -38.99 0.20 -33.92
N ASP A 80 -37.97 0.20 -33.06
CA ASP A 80 -37.33 1.47 -32.68
C ASP A 80 -35.84 1.26 -32.40
N GLN A 81 -34.98 2.04 -33.06
CA GLN A 81 -33.51 1.88 -33.01
C GLN A 81 -32.93 2.71 -31.86
N ALA A 82 -33.26 2.34 -30.62
CA ALA A 82 -32.75 3.00 -29.42
C ALA A 82 -31.24 2.79 -29.28
N SER A 83 -30.46 3.72 -29.82
CA SER A 83 -29.00 3.74 -29.65
C SER A 83 -28.67 4.05 -28.19
N ALA A 84 -28.29 3.01 -27.45
CA ALA A 84 -27.95 3.08 -26.04
C ALA A 84 -26.68 3.92 -25.82
N SER A 85 -26.87 5.24 -25.75
CA SER A 85 -25.83 6.20 -25.43
C SER A 85 -25.37 5.94 -24.00
N SER A 86 -24.20 5.31 -23.87
CA SER A 86 -23.63 4.98 -22.55
C SER A 86 -23.41 6.27 -21.75
N PRO A 87 -23.87 6.36 -20.49
CA PRO A 87 -23.54 7.49 -19.63
C PRO A 87 -22.02 7.58 -19.50
N SER A 88 -21.45 8.69 -19.96
CA SER A 88 -20.01 8.93 -19.84
C SER A 88 -19.70 9.40 -18.42
N GLU A 89 -19.19 8.50 -17.58
CA GLU A 89 -18.76 8.81 -16.21
C GLU A 89 -17.54 9.76 -16.22
N THR A 90 -17.81 11.06 -16.35
CA THR A 90 -16.80 12.13 -16.38
C THR A 90 -16.85 13.03 -15.14
N THR A 91 -17.64 12.65 -14.13
CA THR A 91 -17.83 13.43 -12.88
C THR A 91 -16.91 13.02 -11.74
N SER A 92 -16.35 11.79 -11.75
CA SER A 92 -15.62 11.20 -10.61
C SER A 92 -14.10 11.37 -10.68
N SER A 93 -13.57 11.97 -11.75
CA SER A 93 -12.13 12.05 -12.03
C SER A 93 -11.41 13.10 -11.19
N VAL A 94 -11.98 14.30 -11.09
CA VAL A 94 -11.39 15.43 -10.35
C VAL A 94 -11.31 15.11 -8.86
N ASP A 95 -12.43 14.67 -8.26
CA ASP A 95 -12.53 14.29 -6.85
C ASP A 95 -11.45 13.28 -6.43
N ASN A 96 -11.21 12.23 -7.21
CA ASN A 96 -10.21 11.20 -6.91
C ASN A 96 -8.77 11.75 -6.93
N ILE A 97 -8.47 12.70 -7.81
CA ILE A 97 -7.14 13.32 -7.93
C ILE A 97 -6.91 14.29 -6.77
N ASP A 98 -7.91 15.13 -6.46
CA ASP A 98 -7.81 16.13 -5.39
C ASP A 98 -7.76 15.49 -3.99
N ILE A 99 -8.45 14.37 -3.78
CA ILE A 99 -8.31 13.57 -2.54
C ILE A 99 -6.87 13.05 -2.36
N VAL A 100 -6.22 12.57 -3.43
CA VAL A 100 -4.82 12.12 -3.36
C VAL A 100 -3.85 13.31 -3.21
N LYS A 101 -4.03 14.40 -3.95
CA LYS A 101 -3.24 15.63 -3.76
C LYS A 101 -3.31 16.10 -2.31
N LYS A 102 -4.51 16.17 -1.73
CA LYS A 102 -4.71 16.58 -0.33
C LYS A 102 -4.01 15.66 0.67
N PHE A 103 -4.12 14.34 0.50
CA PHE A 103 -3.45 13.36 1.37
C PHE A 103 -1.92 13.51 1.37
N LEU A 104 -1.33 13.90 0.23
CA LEU A 104 0.13 14.02 0.05
C LEU A 104 0.66 15.44 0.36
N ALA A 105 -0.21 16.44 0.46
CA ALA A 105 0.15 17.79 0.86
C ALA A 105 0.59 17.86 2.34
N ASP A 106 -0.05 17.07 3.21
CA ASP A 106 0.35 16.92 4.63
C ASP A 106 1.71 16.18 4.77
N GLY A 107 2.12 15.43 3.74
CA GLY A 107 3.40 14.72 3.68
C GLY A 107 3.25 13.19 3.62
N PHE A 108 4.24 12.53 3.02
CA PHE A 108 4.23 11.10 2.72
C PHE A 108 5.59 10.43 2.96
N SER A 109 5.56 9.11 3.07
CA SER A 109 6.71 8.22 3.07
C SER A 109 6.57 7.18 1.97
N ILE A 110 7.67 6.86 1.28
CA ILE A 110 7.82 5.70 0.41
C ILE A 110 8.97 4.84 0.95
N GLY A 111 8.81 3.53 0.98
CA GLY A 111 9.89 2.63 1.34
C GLY A 111 9.55 1.15 1.11
N PRO A 112 10.56 0.27 1.11
CA PRO A 112 10.34 -1.17 1.04
C PRO A 112 9.75 -1.67 2.36
N ILE A 113 8.77 -2.57 2.26
CA ILE A 113 8.19 -3.31 3.39
C ILE A 113 8.58 -4.79 3.36
N LEU A 114 8.77 -5.38 2.17
CA LEU A 114 9.25 -6.75 1.98
C LEU A 114 10.50 -6.76 1.09
N TYR A 115 11.38 -7.73 1.35
CA TYR A 115 12.46 -8.17 0.48
C TYR A 115 12.29 -9.67 0.21
N ASN A 116 12.23 -10.08 -1.05
CA ASN A 116 11.94 -11.47 -1.47
C ASN A 116 10.65 -12.06 -0.84
N GLY A 117 9.67 -11.21 -0.52
CA GLY A 117 8.42 -11.58 0.15
C GLY A 117 8.48 -11.68 1.68
N GLU A 118 9.66 -11.52 2.29
CA GLU A 118 9.88 -11.52 3.74
C GLU A 118 9.96 -10.07 4.27
N PRO A 119 9.47 -9.74 5.49
CA PRO A 119 9.57 -8.39 6.03
C PRO A 119 11.01 -7.85 5.99
N VAL A 120 11.23 -6.67 5.39
CA VAL A 120 12.58 -6.19 5.06
C VAL A 120 13.51 -6.12 6.27
N GLY A 121 12.99 -5.73 7.45
CA GLY A 121 13.75 -5.74 8.71
C GLY A 121 14.18 -7.13 9.17
N GLN A 122 13.35 -8.15 8.95
CA GLN A 122 13.70 -9.55 9.25
C GLN A 122 14.75 -10.06 8.25
N ALA A 123 14.55 -9.80 6.95
CA ALA A 123 15.49 -10.20 5.91
C ALA A 123 16.89 -9.59 6.12
N MET A 124 16.98 -8.34 6.59
CA MET A 124 18.26 -7.71 6.97
C MET A 124 18.87 -8.38 8.22
N ASN A 125 18.08 -8.58 9.30
CA ASN A 125 18.56 -9.23 10.52
C ASN A 125 19.06 -10.67 10.27
N GLU A 126 18.45 -11.40 9.35
CA GLU A 126 18.84 -12.76 8.95
C GLU A 126 19.92 -12.79 7.85
N ASN A 127 20.44 -11.64 7.42
CA ASN A 127 21.45 -11.48 6.35
C ASN A 127 21.01 -12.01 4.96
N LYS A 128 19.71 -12.08 4.71
CA LYS A 128 19.11 -12.35 3.39
C LYS A 128 19.09 -11.10 2.51
N ALA A 129 18.95 -9.93 3.13
CA ALA A 129 19.00 -8.61 2.50
C ALA A 129 20.23 -7.81 2.96
N PRO A 130 20.77 -6.89 2.13
CA PRO A 130 21.81 -5.93 2.54
C PRO A 130 21.42 -5.14 3.80
N GLN A 131 22.37 -4.91 4.71
CA GLN A 131 22.10 -4.38 6.07
C GLN A 131 21.43 -2.99 6.15
N ASN A 132 21.40 -2.22 5.05
CA ASN A 132 20.75 -0.92 4.98
C ASN A 132 19.51 -0.89 4.06
N THR A 133 19.04 -2.02 3.52
CA THR A 133 18.00 -2.06 2.46
C THR A 133 16.77 -1.20 2.75
N ALA A 134 16.30 -1.13 4.00
CA ALA A 134 15.19 -0.23 4.35
C ALA A 134 15.61 1.26 4.37
N HIS A 135 16.77 1.59 4.93
CA HIS A 135 17.25 2.97 5.08
C HIS A 135 17.59 3.61 3.73
N ASP A 136 18.41 2.94 2.91
CA ASP A 136 18.96 3.52 1.68
C ASP A 136 17.92 3.65 0.56
N ASN A 137 16.79 2.93 0.66
CA ASN A 137 15.67 3.01 -0.27
C ASN A 137 14.52 3.92 0.23
N SER A 138 14.48 4.28 1.51
CA SER A 138 13.39 5.10 2.05
C SER A 138 13.45 6.55 1.57
N LYS A 139 12.26 7.11 1.32
CA LYS A 139 12.03 8.52 0.96
C LYS A 139 10.95 9.10 1.86
N LEU A 140 11.16 10.31 2.36
CA LEU A 140 10.08 11.19 2.88
C LEU A 140 9.81 12.29 1.85
N GLY A 141 8.60 12.83 1.80
CA GLY A 141 8.29 13.92 0.86
C GLY A 141 6.98 14.65 1.12
N TYR A 142 6.74 15.69 0.35
CA TYR A 142 5.48 16.45 0.29
C TYR A 142 5.31 17.09 -1.11
N ILE A 143 4.09 17.48 -1.48
CA ILE A 143 3.84 18.18 -2.75
C ILE A 143 4.44 19.59 -2.72
N LEU A 144 5.33 19.90 -3.67
CA LEU A 144 6.00 21.20 -3.78
C LEU A 144 5.20 22.16 -4.68
N ASN A 145 4.68 21.64 -5.80
CA ASN A 145 3.86 22.37 -6.77
C ASN A 145 2.99 21.37 -7.57
N ASP A 146 2.29 21.82 -8.61
CA ASP A 146 1.40 20.95 -9.41
C ASP A 146 2.11 19.84 -10.21
N SER A 147 3.43 19.88 -10.34
CA SER A 147 4.23 18.90 -11.11
C SER A 147 5.33 18.18 -10.32
N GLU A 148 5.78 18.75 -9.20
CA GLU A 148 6.90 18.22 -8.40
C GLU A 148 6.50 17.94 -6.95
N VAL A 149 7.07 16.86 -6.40
CA VAL A 149 7.21 16.66 -4.97
C VAL A 149 8.62 17.07 -4.54
N ARG A 150 8.74 17.64 -3.34
CA ARG A 150 10.04 17.74 -2.66
C ARG A 150 10.21 16.49 -1.82
N VAL A 151 11.34 15.81 -1.95
CA VAL A 151 11.64 14.58 -1.22
C VAL A 151 12.98 14.67 -0.51
N MET A 152 13.15 13.87 0.53
CA MET A 152 14.42 13.57 1.18
C MET A 152 14.69 12.08 1.10
N SER A 153 15.91 11.71 0.70
CA SER A 153 16.47 10.38 0.88
C SER A 153 17.94 10.48 1.29
N MET A 154 18.44 9.56 2.11
CA MET A 154 19.83 9.56 2.62
C MET A 154 20.29 10.94 3.16
N GLN A 155 19.43 11.66 3.90
CA GLN A 155 19.65 13.02 4.44
C GLN A 155 19.84 14.15 3.40
N SER A 156 19.65 13.86 2.11
CA SER A 156 19.66 14.84 1.03
C SER A 156 18.25 15.14 0.56
N ALA A 157 17.89 16.43 0.39
CA ALA A 157 16.64 16.84 -0.23
C ALA A 157 16.82 17.29 -1.68
N TYR A 158 15.89 16.85 -2.53
CA TYR A 158 15.84 17.16 -3.96
C TYR A 158 14.37 17.22 -4.43
N SER A 159 14.14 17.78 -5.61
CA SER A 159 12.81 17.80 -6.25
C SER A 159 12.73 16.67 -7.28
N GLN A 160 11.58 16.02 -7.40
CA GLN A 160 11.32 15.06 -8.48
C GLN A 160 9.86 15.15 -8.94
N TYR A 161 9.63 14.88 -10.23
CA TYR A 161 8.29 14.91 -10.81
C TYR A 161 7.36 13.85 -10.20
N TYR A 162 6.07 14.16 -10.19
CA TYR A 162 5.01 13.20 -9.89
C TYR A 162 3.85 13.36 -10.87
N SER A 163 2.99 12.35 -10.96
CA SER A 163 1.73 12.43 -11.68
C SER A 163 0.65 11.61 -10.96
N ILE A 164 -0.60 12.05 -11.06
CA ILE A 164 -1.77 11.36 -10.50
C ILE A 164 -2.79 11.19 -11.61
N THR A 165 -3.29 9.96 -11.77
CA THR A 165 -4.47 9.61 -12.58
C THR A 165 -5.59 9.17 -11.65
N ASN A 166 -6.80 8.92 -12.15
CA ASN A 166 -7.94 8.48 -11.34
C ASN A 166 -7.71 7.19 -10.50
N THR A 167 -6.66 6.40 -10.82
CA THR A 167 -6.37 5.10 -10.21
C THR A 167 -4.88 4.86 -9.88
N THR A 168 -3.97 5.74 -10.29
CA THR A 168 -2.52 5.59 -10.05
C THR A 168 -1.87 6.88 -9.60
N ILE A 169 -0.84 6.76 -8.75
CA ILE A 169 0.15 7.82 -8.55
C ILE A 169 1.54 7.31 -8.94
N THR A 170 2.30 8.16 -9.64
CA THR A 170 3.70 7.92 -9.98
C THR A 170 4.55 8.99 -9.33
N ILE A 171 5.58 8.63 -8.56
CA ILE A 171 6.52 9.56 -7.89
C ILE A 171 7.94 9.18 -8.31
N GLY A 172 8.48 9.91 -9.28
CA GLY A 172 9.67 9.47 -10.02
C GLY A 172 9.36 8.18 -10.76
N ASP A 173 10.17 7.15 -10.58
CA ASP A 173 10.03 5.87 -11.29
C ASP A 173 9.01 4.91 -10.66
N ILE A 174 8.61 5.14 -9.40
CA ILE A 174 7.75 4.22 -8.65
C ILE A 174 6.27 4.58 -8.83
N THR A 175 5.47 3.63 -9.34
CA THR A 175 4.01 3.77 -9.52
C THR A 175 3.23 2.90 -8.52
N PHE A 176 2.25 3.51 -7.84
CA PHE A 176 1.31 2.84 -6.94
C PHE A 176 -0.11 2.93 -7.52
N ASN A 177 -0.82 1.80 -7.57
CA ASN A 177 -2.27 1.78 -7.76
C ASN A 177 -2.96 2.26 -6.48
N TYR A 178 -4.10 2.95 -6.58
CA TYR A 178 -4.90 3.34 -5.42
C TYR A 178 -6.40 3.19 -5.65
N SER A 179 -7.16 3.22 -4.56
CA SER A 179 -8.62 3.36 -4.54
C SER A 179 -9.04 4.35 -3.46
N ILE A 180 -10.22 4.97 -3.59
CA ILE A 180 -10.77 5.87 -2.56
C ILE A 180 -11.77 5.11 -1.69
N ASN A 181 -11.64 5.26 -0.36
CA ASN A 181 -12.55 4.71 0.64
C ASN A 181 -12.84 5.79 1.70
N ASN A 182 -14.11 6.20 1.83
CA ASN A 182 -14.54 7.25 2.77
C ASN A 182 -13.68 8.54 2.70
N ASN A 183 -13.39 9.02 1.49
CA ASN A 183 -12.53 10.17 1.19
C ASN A 183 -11.05 10.05 1.62
N PHE A 184 -10.57 8.83 1.93
CA PHE A 184 -9.14 8.53 2.08
C PHE A 184 -8.64 7.63 0.95
N PRO A 185 -7.46 7.89 0.38
CA PRO A 185 -6.84 6.99 -0.58
C PRO A 185 -6.20 5.79 0.13
N ILE A 186 -6.47 4.59 -0.39
CA ILE A 186 -5.81 3.34 -0.01
C ILE A 186 -4.88 2.97 -1.16
N PHE A 187 -3.57 3.06 -0.91
CA PHE A 187 -2.53 2.69 -1.86
C PHE A 187 -2.25 1.19 -1.78
N SER A 188 -2.24 0.54 -2.95
CA SER A 188 -1.71 -0.81 -3.11
C SER A 188 -0.19 -0.78 -3.03
N THR A 189 0.42 -1.86 -2.56
CA THR A 189 1.86 -2.08 -2.69
C THR A 189 2.26 -2.33 -4.15
N THR A 190 3.47 -1.94 -4.54
CA THR A 190 4.07 -2.32 -5.84
C THR A 190 5.33 -3.14 -5.60
N THR A 191 5.71 -4.02 -6.53
CA THR A 191 6.89 -4.90 -6.37
C THR A 191 7.78 -4.79 -7.60
N GLU A 192 9.06 -4.50 -7.35
CA GLU A 192 10.12 -4.48 -8.36
C GLU A 192 10.99 -5.73 -8.24
N THR A 193 11.56 -6.18 -9.35
CA THR A 193 12.51 -7.30 -9.43
C THR A 193 13.83 -6.80 -10.03
N TYR A 194 14.94 -7.04 -9.35
CA TYR A 194 16.27 -6.59 -9.76
C TYR A 194 17.04 -7.68 -10.52
N SER A 195 18.21 -7.33 -11.06
CA SER A 195 19.00 -8.17 -11.96
C SER A 195 19.58 -9.45 -11.34
N ASP A 196 19.56 -9.57 -10.01
CA ASP A 196 19.91 -10.76 -9.23
C ASP A 196 18.71 -11.66 -8.92
N ASN A 197 17.51 -11.29 -9.40
CA ASN A 197 16.20 -11.84 -9.05
C ASN A 197 15.75 -11.58 -7.60
N SER A 198 16.40 -10.66 -6.87
CA SER A 198 15.83 -10.13 -5.63
C SER A 198 14.60 -9.26 -5.94
N THR A 199 13.68 -9.13 -4.99
CA THR A 199 12.51 -8.27 -5.11
C THR A 199 12.37 -7.34 -3.93
N LEU A 200 11.91 -6.11 -4.18
CA LEU A 200 11.44 -5.18 -3.15
C LEU A 200 9.96 -4.91 -3.36
N THR A 201 9.15 -5.13 -2.32
CA THR A 201 7.76 -4.67 -2.26
C THR A 201 7.72 -3.34 -1.53
N TRP A 202 7.28 -2.31 -2.24
CA TRP A 202 7.21 -0.93 -1.80
C TRP A 202 5.81 -0.57 -1.29
N GLN A 203 5.76 0.35 -0.31
CA GLN A 203 4.53 0.96 0.17
C GLN A 203 4.65 2.50 0.16
N LEU A 204 3.55 3.16 -0.19
CA LEU A 204 3.33 4.59 0.05
C LEU A 204 2.38 4.75 1.26
N SER A 205 2.72 5.66 2.18
CA SER A 205 1.94 5.95 3.39
C SER A 205 2.00 7.44 3.75
N ALA A 206 1.03 7.92 4.54
CA ALA A 206 1.07 9.28 5.09
C ALA A 206 2.22 9.46 6.10
N ALA A 207 2.83 10.63 6.10
CA ALA A 207 3.84 11.05 7.06
C ALA A 207 3.69 12.56 7.31
N SER A 208 2.80 12.94 8.23
CA SER A 208 2.34 14.32 8.47
C SER A 208 3.41 15.30 9.01
N ASN A 209 4.62 14.82 9.24
CA ASN A 209 5.80 15.61 9.62
C ASN A 209 6.94 15.53 8.57
N ALA A 210 6.71 14.89 7.41
CA ALA A 210 7.73 14.74 6.37
C ALA A 210 8.30 16.08 5.92
N LYS A 211 7.45 17.12 5.80
CA LYS A 211 7.88 18.47 5.40
C LYS A 211 8.97 19.05 6.31
N GLU A 212 8.85 18.87 7.62
CA GLU A 212 9.83 19.39 8.60
C GLU A 212 11.22 18.77 8.37
N TYR A 213 11.29 17.45 8.18
CA TYR A 213 12.54 16.74 7.89
C TYR A 213 13.10 17.07 6.50
N VAL A 214 12.24 17.19 5.49
CA VAL A 214 12.63 17.49 4.11
C VAL A 214 13.15 18.91 3.96
N ASP A 215 12.56 19.89 4.66
CA ASP A 215 13.04 21.28 4.68
C ASP A 215 14.37 21.42 5.46
N ALA A 216 14.61 20.56 6.47
CA ALA A 216 15.82 20.57 7.30
C ALA A 216 17.02 19.81 6.68
N ALA A 217 16.79 19.06 5.60
CA ALA A 217 17.80 18.23 4.94
C ALA A 217 18.77 19.02 4.05
N GLN A 218 19.91 18.41 3.70
CA GLN A 218 20.87 19.06 2.80
C GLN A 218 20.29 19.13 1.38
N THR A 219 19.99 20.33 0.91
CA THR A 219 19.51 20.55 -0.45
C THR A 219 20.62 20.28 -1.48
N GLN A 220 20.36 19.36 -2.40
CA GLN A 220 21.15 19.23 -3.62
C GLN A 220 20.67 20.30 -4.64
N ASN A 221 21.63 20.96 -5.29
CA ASN A 221 21.44 21.99 -6.31
C ASN A 221 21.94 21.48 -7.67
#